data_AF-A0A3M8AUT4-F1
#
_entry.id   AF-A0A3M8AUT4-F1
#
_cell.length_a   1.000
_cell.length_b   1.000
_cell.length_c   1.000
_cell.angle_alpha   90.00
_cell.angle_beta   90.00
_cell.angle_gamma   90.00
#
_symmetry.space_group_name_H-M   'P 1'
#
loop_
_entity.id
_entity.type
_entity.pdbx_description
1 polymer ?
#
loop_
_entity_poly.entity_id
_entity_poly.type
_entity_poly.pdbx_seq_one_letter_code
_entity_poly.pdbx_strand_id
1 'polypeptide(L)'
;MPYRYALLPPSSGATSGVFFADTGYGCEENYLYAIGEEKEPRFDFLIPYGGYKKEKTRRYKKDIRHASNWTYEELEDRFVCPNGRYVSFMKYKTRKTASGLEQSFKIYECEECSDCPLKPACTKAKGNRQIHWNTIWE
;
A
#
# COMPACT_ATOMS: atom_id res chain seq x y z
N MET A 1 5.60 -4.74 -8.67
CA MET A 1 4.31 -4.02 -8.62
C MET A 1 3.27 -4.69 -9.49
N PRO A 2 2.38 -5.51 -8.91
CA PRO A 2 1.06 -5.78 -9.48
C PRO A 2 0.05 -5.35 -8.42
N TYR A 3 -0.64 -4.21 -8.52
CA TYR A 3 -1.99 -4.12 -9.09
C TYR A 3 -2.39 -2.64 -9.19
N ARG A 4 -1.51 -1.77 -9.72
CA ARG A 4 -1.81 -0.33 -9.83
C ARG A 4 -3.00 0.03 -10.72
N TYR A 5 -3.49 -0.90 -11.54
CA TYR A 5 -4.74 -0.74 -12.30
C TYR A 5 -5.34 -2.13 -12.54
N ALA A 6 -6.30 -2.55 -11.73
CA ALA A 6 -7.24 -3.58 -12.19
C ALA A 6 -8.24 -2.91 -13.16
N LEU A 7 -7.76 -2.56 -14.36
CA LEU A 7 -8.62 -2.48 -15.53
C LEU A 7 -8.62 -3.90 -16.09
N LEU A 8 -9.51 -4.76 -15.60
CA LEU A 8 -9.78 -6.00 -16.31
C LEU A 8 -10.52 -5.60 -17.59
N PRO A 9 -10.04 -6.01 -18.78
CA PRO A 9 -10.77 -5.74 -20.01
C PRO A 9 -12.14 -6.42 -19.91
N PRO A 10 -13.22 -5.76 -20.37
CA PRO A 10 -14.56 -6.34 -20.28
C PRO A 10 -14.57 -7.67 -21.03
N SER A 11 -14.93 -8.74 -20.31
CA SER A 11 -15.25 -10.02 -20.93
C SER A 11 -16.46 -9.79 -21.84
N SER A 12 -16.27 -10.05 -23.12
CA SER A 12 -17.28 -9.90 -24.15
C SER A 12 -18.47 -10.80 -23.84
N GLY A 13 -19.53 -10.25 -23.24
CA GLY A 13 -20.76 -11.03 -23.07
C GLY A 13 -21.71 -10.68 -21.93
N ALA A 14 -21.70 -9.49 -21.33
CA ALA A 14 -22.82 -9.06 -20.48
C ALA A 14 -22.94 -7.53 -20.47
N THR A 15 -24.09 -7.00 -20.88
CA THR A 15 -24.45 -5.60 -20.63
C THR A 15 -24.83 -5.45 -19.15
N SER A 16 -23.89 -5.01 -18.30
CA SER A 16 -24.18 -4.60 -16.92
C SER A 16 -23.30 -3.41 -16.55
N GLY A 17 -23.92 -2.35 -16.04
CA GLY A 17 -23.27 -1.05 -15.86
C GLY A 17 -22.06 -1.09 -14.92
N VAL A 18 -21.05 -0.28 -15.26
CA VAL A 18 -19.87 -0.08 -14.41
C VAL A 18 -20.29 0.53 -13.07
N PHE A 19 -19.90 -0.10 -11.97
CA PHE A 19 -20.14 0.39 -10.61
C PHE A 19 -19.10 1.46 -10.24
N PHE A 20 -19.58 2.69 -10.08
CA PHE A 20 -18.78 3.82 -9.61
C PHE A 20 -19.03 4.06 -8.14
N ALA A 21 -17.97 4.11 -7.34
CA ALA A 21 -18.06 4.50 -5.95
C ALA A 21 -16.92 5.44 -5.56
N ASP A 22 -17.13 6.19 -4.50
CA ASP A 22 -16.11 7.08 -3.98
C ASP A 22 -14.98 6.32 -3.24
N THR A 23 -13.96 7.07 -2.83
CA THR A 23 -12.79 6.56 -2.10
C THR A 23 -13.12 5.90 -0.76
N GLY A 24 -14.31 6.13 -0.20
CA GLY A 24 -14.79 5.49 1.02
C GLY A 24 -15.08 3.99 0.85
N TYR A 25 -15.35 3.55 -0.39
CA TYR A 25 -15.56 2.14 -0.74
C TYR A 25 -14.26 1.43 -1.14
N GLY A 26 -13.13 2.13 -1.21
CA GLY A 26 -11.86 1.59 -1.68
C GLY A 26 -11.08 0.83 -0.61
N CYS A 27 -11.62 -0.29 -0.12
CA CYS A 27 -10.96 -1.22 0.79
C CYS A 27 -10.76 -2.60 0.15
N GLU A 28 -9.80 -3.37 0.69
CA GLU A 28 -9.45 -4.70 0.19
C GLU A 28 -10.64 -5.66 0.15
N GLU A 29 -11.48 -5.62 1.18
CA GLU A 29 -12.70 -6.44 1.28
C GLU A 29 -13.66 -6.16 0.13
N ASN A 30 -13.85 -4.89 -0.22
CA ASN A 30 -14.74 -4.50 -1.32
C ASN A 30 -14.15 -4.88 -2.67
N TYR A 31 -12.83 -4.83 -2.85
CA TYR A 31 -12.19 -5.30 -4.08
C TYR A 31 -12.28 -6.81 -4.23
N LEU A 32 -12.03 -7.58 -3.17
CA LEU A 32 -12.19 -9.03 -3.17
C LEU A 32 -13.64 -9.42 -3.48
N TYR A 33 -14.61 -8.69 -2.91
CA TYR A 33 -16.02 -8.90 -3.22
C TYR A 33 -16.34 -8.63 -4.69
N ALA A 34 -15.82 -7.53 -5.26
CA ALA A 34 -16.06 -7.17 -6.66
C ALA A 34 -15.39 -8.14 -7.65
N ILE A 35 -14.19 -8.64 -7.32
CA ILE A 35 -13.42 -9.59 -8.15
C ILE A 35 -14.00 -11.01 -8.07
N GLY A 36 -14.68 -11.38 -6.99
CA GLY A 36 -15.24 -12.73 -6.81
C GLY A 36 -14.17 -13.81 -6.55
N GLU A 37 -14.63 -15.05 -6.31
CA GLU A 37 -13.76 -16.16 -5.92
C GLU A 37 -12.94 -16.75 -7.08
N GLU A 38 -13.39 -16.57 -8.33
CA GLU A 38 -12.79 -17.19 -9.52
C GLU A 38 -11.94 -16.23 -10.38
N LYS A 39 -11.60 -15.05 -9.85
CA LYS A 39 -10.94 -13.94 -10.59
C LYS A 39 -11.74 -13.38 -11.78
N GLU A 40 -12.97 -13.86 -11.98
CA GLU A 40 -13.95 -13.23 -12.86
C GLU A 40 -14.74 -12.18 -12.07
N PRO A 41 -14.62 -10.89 -12.42
CA PRO A 41 -15.33 -9.83 -11.73
C PRO A 41 -16.83 -10.12 -11.71
N ARG A 42 -17.43 -10.02 -10.51
CA ARG A 42 -18.89 -10.07 -10.36
C ARG A 42 -19.55 -8.90 -11.09
N PHE A 43 -18.83 -7.80 -11.23
CA PHE A 43 -19.22 -6.60 -11.97
C PHE A 43 -17.98 -5.76 -12.29
N ASP A 44 -18.05 -4.96 -13.35
CA ASP A 44 -17.05 -3.94 -13.64
C ASP A 44 -17.12 -2.83 -12.59
N PHE A 45 -15.97 -2.40 -12.04
CA PHE A 45 -15.93 -1.37 -11.01
C PHE A 45 -14.81 -0.35 -11.22
N LEU A 46 -15.09 0.89 -10.82
CA LEU A 46 -14.13 1.99 -10.76
C LEU A 46 -14.21 2.63 -9.39
N ILE A 47 -13.47 2.05 -8.43
CA ILE A 47 -13.42 2.50 -7.04
C ILE A 47 -11.97 2.85 -6.71
N PRO A 48 -11.61 4.13 -6.55
CA PRO A 48 -10.28 4.50 -6.12
C PRO A 48 -10.06 4.11 -4.66
N TYR A 49 -8.86 3.65 -4.30
CA TYR A 49 -8.54 3.39 -2.89
C TYR A 49 -8.51 4.68 -2.07
N GLY A 50 -8.78 4.55 -0.76
CA GLY A 50 -8.97 5.69 0.16
C GLY A 50 -7.83 6.72 0.19
N GLY A 51 -6.60 6.30 -0.10
CA GLY A 51 -5.39 7.16 -0.12
C GLY A 51 -5.18 7.97 -1.41
N TYR A 52 -5.83 7.57 -2.51
CA TYR A 52 -5.49 8.04 -3.87
C TYR A 52 -5.48 9.55 -4.04
N LYS A 53 -6.53 10.25 -3.60
CA LYS A 53 -6.61 11.71 -3.71
C LYS A 53 -5.55 12.41 -2.87
N LYS A 54 -5.25 11.89 -1.68
CA LYS A 54 -4.27 12.47 -0.74
C LYS A 54 -2.84 12.33 -1.29
N GLU A 55 -2.52 11.18 -1.86
CA GLU A 55 -1.22 10.87 -2.47
C GLU A 55 -0.86 11.78 -3.64
N LYS A 56 -1.85 12.30 -4.37
CA LYS A 56 -1.63 13.27 -5.45
C LYS A 56 -1.24 14.66 -4.96
N THR A 57 -1.48 15.00 -3.70
CA THR A 57 -1.22 16.35 -3.18
C THR A 57 0.29 16.64 -3.10
N ARG A 58 0.67 17.90 -3.34
CA ARG A 58 2.08 18.34 -3.21
C ARG A 58 2.65 18.10 -1.81
N ARG A 59 1.80 18.24 -0.78
CA ARG A 59 2.18 18.00 0.61
C ARG A 59 2.55 16.53 0.84
N TYR A 60 1.72 15.60 0.37
CA TYR A 60 1.98 14.17 0.53
C TYR A 60 3.28 13.76 -0.17
N LYS A 61 3.47 14.17 -1.43
CA LYS A 61 4.66 13.83 -2.24
C LYS A 61 5.99 14.34 -1.67
N LYS A 62 5.95 15.38 -0.84
CA LYS A 62 7.13 15.97 -0.19
C LYS A 62 7.32 15.50 1.25
N ASP A 63 6.38 14.73 1.79
CA ASP A 63 6.42 14.31 3.17
C ASP A 63 7.36 13.10 3.31
N ILE A 64 8.45 13.33 4.06
CA ILE A 64 9.51 12.35 4.30
C ILE A 64 9.02 11.13 5.08
N ARG A 65 7.83 11.19 5.69
CA ARG A 65 7.28 10.09 6.50
C ARG A 65 6.66 8.99 5.62
N HIS A 66 6.34 9.29 4.36
CA HIS A 66 5.74 8.32 3.45
C HIS A 66 6.84 7.52 2.75
N ALA A 67 6.94 6.24 3.10
CA ALA A 67 7.90 5.31 2.51
C ALA A 67 7.73 5.15 0.99
N SER A 68 6.52 5.36 0.47
CA SER A 68 6.23 5.38 -0.96
C SER A 68 6.92 6.52 -1.73
N ASN A 69 7.44 7.53 -1.01
CA ASN A 69 8.28 8.59 -1.60
C ASN A 69 9.79 8.29 -1.49
N TRP A 70 10.18 7.16 -0.89
CA TRP A 70 11.59 6.78 -0.71
C TRP A 70 12.08 5.97 -1.91
N THR A 71 13.40 5.90 -2.08
CA THR A 71 13.99 5.00 -3.07
C THR A 71 13.84 3.57 -2.60
N TYR A 72 13.36 2.69 -3.46
CA TYR A 72 13.27 1.26 -3.23
C TYR A 72 14.24 0.55 -4.17
N GLU A 73 15.13 -0.26 -3.59
CA GLU A 73 16.13 -1.05 -4.31
C GLU A 73 15.63 -2.49 -4.43
N GLU A 74 15.06 -2.83 -5.59
CA GLU A 74 14.37 -4.12 -5.79
C GLU A 74 15.30 -5.33 -5.65
N LEU A 75 16.57 -5.21 -6.07
CA LEU A 75 17.54 -6.30 -6.03
C LEU A 75 17.86 -6.76 -4.60
N GLU A 76 17.85 -5.83 -3.65
CA GLU A 76 18.23 -6.06 -2.25
C GLU A 76 17.02 -6.09 -1.30
N ASP A 77 15.79 -5.96 -1.83
CA ASP A 77 14.54 -5.89 -1.06
C ASP A 77 14.66 -4.88 0.11
N ARG A 78 15.06 -3.64 -0.20
CA ARG A 78 15.28 -2.60 0.83
C ARG A 78 14.90 -1.20 0.35
N PHE A 79 14.53 -0.35 1.31
CA PHE A 79 14.36 1.08 1.07
C PHE A 79 15.58 1.87 1.51
N VAL A 80 15.79 3.02 0.88
CA VAL A 80 16.73 4.04 1.34
C VAL A 80 15.95 5.18 1.97
N CYS A 81 16.10 5.36 3.27
CA CYS A 81 15.37 6.43 3.97
C CYS A 81 15.89 7.83 3.59
N PRO A 82 15.18 8.91 3.95
CA PRO A 82 15.59 10.29 3.66
C PRO A 82 16.94 10.71 4.26
N ASN A 83 17.43 9.97 5.26
CA ASN A 83 18.76 10.17 5.86
C ASN A 83 19.85 9.31 5.19
N GLY A 84 19.56 8.66 4.06
CA GLY A 84 20.50 7.79 3.34
C GLY A 84 20.77 6.43 3.98
N ARG A 85 20.06 6.07 5.05
CA ARG A 85 20.21 4.79 5.75
C ARG A 85 19.33 3.71 5.14
N TYR A 86 19.80 2.46 5.18
CA TYR A 86 19.04 1.32 4.68
C TYR A 86 17.93 0.90 5.63
N VAL A 87 16.81 0.52 5.03
CA VAL A 87 15.62 0.00 5.69
C VAL A 87 15.30 -1.34 5.06
N SER A 88 15.88 -2.38 5.64
CA SER A 88 15.92 -3.73 5.07
C SER A 88 14.73 -4.57 5.54
N PHE A 89 14.40 -5.59 4.77
CA PHE A 89 13.38 -6.56 5.15
C PHE A 89 13.73 -7.22 6.50
N MET A 90 12.75 -7.25 7.40
CA MET A 90 12.88 -7.84 8.73
C MET A 90 12.09 -9.15 8.82
N LYS A 91 10.79 -9.11 8.51
CA LYS A 91 9.88 -10.26 8.64
C LYS A 91 8.54 -10.04 7.95
N TYR A 92 7.82 -11.14 7.75
CA TYR A 92 6.40 -11.08 7.43
C TYR A 92 5.54 -10.92 8.69
N LYS A 93 4.43 -10.22 8.57
CA LYS A 93 3.43 -10.07 9.64
C LYS A 93 2.02 -10.10 9.08
N THR A 94 1.17 -10.95 9.65
CA THR A 94 -0.25 -11.00 9.30
C THR A 94 -1.08 -10.19 10.29
N ARG A 95 -2.13 -9.51 9.81
CA ARG A 95 -3.11 -8.80 10.63
C ARG A 95 -4.51 -9.16 10.16
N LYS A 96 -5.43 -9.34 11.11
CA LYS A 96 -6.87 -9.45 10.83
C LYS A 96 -7.53 -8.08 10.87
N THR A 97 -8.35 -7.77 9.86
CA THR A 97 -9.24 -6.60 9.88
C THR A 97 -10.42 -6.86 10.83
N ALA A 98 -11.27 -5.85 11.05
CA ALA A 98 -12.47 -6.00 11.88
C ALA A 98 -13.48 -7.00 11.30
N SER A 99 -13.48 -7.21 9.99
CA SER A 99 -14.34 -8.20 9.31
C SER A 99 -13.77 -9.64 9.40
N GLY A 100 -12.52 -9.79 9.82
CA GLY A 100 -11.81 -11.07 9.86
C GLY A 100 -10.87 -11.34 8.68
N LEU A 101 -10.79 -10.44 7.68
CA LEU A 101 -9.86 -10.59 6.55
C LEU A 101 -8.40 -10.59 7.02
N GLU A 102 -7.63 -11.59 6.58
CA GLU A 102 -6.20 -11.69 6.84
C GLU A 102 -5.37 -10.93 5.80
N GLN A 103 -4.60 -9.94 6.25
CA GLN A 103 -3.70 -9.14 5.44
C GLN A 103 -2.25 -9.44 5.79
N SER A 104 -1.43 -9.73 4.78
CA SER A 104 0.01 -10.01 4.95
C SER A 104 0.84 -8.77 4.62
N PHE A 105 1.76 -8.43 5.52
CA PHE A 105 2.67 -7.29 5.39
C PHE A 105 4.13 -7.77 5.42
N LYS A 106 4.96 -7.19 4.56
CA LYS A 106 6.41 -7.15 4.76
C LYS A 106 6.74 -6.03 5.74
N ILE A 107 7.47 -6.37 6.80
CA ILE A 107 7.98 -5.41 7.76
C ILE A 107 9.43 -5.14 7.40
N TYR A 108 9.75 -3.87 7.20
CA TYR A 108 11.12 -3.38 7.02
C TYR A 108 11.53 -2.54 8.22
N GLU A 109 12.79 -2.58 8.59
CA GLU A 109 13.32 -1.81 9.72
C GLU A 109 14.61 -1.08 9.34
N CYS A 110 14.68 0.19 9.70
CA CYS A 110 15.88 0.99 9.53
C CYS A 110 17.02 0.42 10.39
N GLU A 111 18.23 0.40 9.85
CA GLU A 111 19.41 -0.12 10.55
C GLU A 111 19.64 0.54 11.92
N GLU A 112 19.57 1.88 11.97
CA GLU A 112 19.81 2.66 13.18
C GLU A 112 19.11 4.00 13.07
N CYS A 113 18.50 4.48 14.14
CA CYS A 113 17.80 5.78 14.21
C CYS A 113 18.11 6.58 15.47
N SER A 114 18.88 6.06 16.42
CA SER A 114 19.08 6.66 17.75
C SER A 114 19.56 8.11 17.70
N ASP A 115 20.58 8.38 16.88
CA ASP A 115 21.15 9.73 16.67
C ASP A 115 20.77 10.36 15.33
N CYS A 116 19.64 9.95 14.74
CA CYS A 116 19.23 10.46 13.43
C CYS A 116 18.63 11.87 13.56
N PRO A 117 19.20 12.90 12.90
CA PRO A 117 18.71 14.28 13.00
C PRO A 117 17.31 14.45 12.41
N LEU A 118 16.92 13.56 11.49
CA LEU A 118 15.59 13.55 10.87
C LEU A 118 14.55 12.79 11.70
N LYS A 119 14.93 12.10 12.79
CA LYS A 119 14.00 11.28 13.59
C LYS A 119 12.75 12.04 14.06
N PRO A 120 12.84 13.27 14.61
CA PRO A 120 11.67 14.02 15.06
C PRO A 120 10.64 14.29 13.95
N ALA A 121 11.11 14.49 12.71
CA ALA A 121 10.26 14.73 11.54
C ALA A 121 9.83 13.44 10.83
N CYS A 122 10.62 12.37 10.92
CA CYS A 122 10.40 11.10 10.21
C CYS A 122 9.47 10.14 10.97
N THR A 123 9.66 9.96 12.28
CA THR A 123 8.95 8.93 13.04
C THR A 123 8.76 9.29 14.51
N LYS A 124 7.63 8.83 15.08
CA LYS A 124 7.36 8.91 16.53
C LYS A 124 7.76 7.64 17.28
N ALA A 125 8.32 6.65 16.57
CA ALA A 125 8.77 5.41 17.18
C ALA A 125 9.92 5.68 18.17
N LYS A 126 9.91 4.98 19.32
CA LYS A 126 11.01 5.05 20.29
C LYS A 126 12.31 4.50 19.69
N GLY A 127 12.23 3.35 19.02
CA GLY A 127 13.35 2.69 18.35
C GLY A 127 13.55 3.10 16.89
N ASN A 128 13.93 2.12 16.07
CA ASN A 128 14.14 2.29 14.64
C ASN A 128 12.82 2.48 13.89
N ARG A 129 12.90 3.18 12.76
CA ARG A 129 11.74 3.37 11.88
C ARG A 129 11.39 2.03 11.24
N GLN A 130 10.16 1.58 11.45
CA GLN A 130 9.59 0.43 10.76
C GLN A 130 8.61 0.85 9.66
N ILE A 131 8.63 0.13 8.54
CA ILE A 131 7.68 0.27 7.43
C ILE A 131 6.87 -1.02 7.35
N HIS A 132 5.55 -0.89 7.29
CA HIS A 132 4.63 -2.00 7.08
C HIS A 132 4.13 -1.90 5.65
N TRP A 133 4.64 -2.77 4.79
CA TRP A 133 4.36 -2.73 3.36
C TRP A 133 3.42 -3.86 2.98
N ASN A 134 2.26 -3.54 2.41
CA ASN A 134 1.33 -4.55 1.91
C ASN A 134 1.73 -4.92 0.48
N THR A 135 2.19 -6.15 0.27
CA THR A 135 2.66 -6.61 -1.05
C THR A 135 1.55 -7.06 -1.98
N ILE A 136 0.31 -7.20 -1.48
CA ILE A 136 -0.80 -7.79 -2.25
C ILE A 136 -1.52 -6.71 -3.08
N TRP A 137 -1.49 -5.44 -2.68
CA TRP A 137 -2.32 -4.38 -3.29
C TRP A 137 -1.57 -3.08 -3.61
N GLU A 138 -0.24 -3.11 -3.73
CA GLU A 138 0.59 -1.96 -4.16
C GLU A 138 1.04 -1.99 -5.63
#